data_AF-A0A529K538-F1
#
_entry.id   AF-A0A529K538-F1
#
_cell.length_a   1.000
_cell.length_b   1.000
_cell.length_c   1.000
_cell.angle_alpha   90.00
_cell.angle_beta   90.00
_cell.angle_gamma   90.00
#
_symmetry.space_group_name_H-M   'P 1'
#
loop_
_entity.id
_entity.type
_entity.pdbx_description
1 polymer ?
#
loop_
_entity_poly.entity_id
_entity_poly.type
_entity_poly.pdbx_seq_one_letter_code
_entity_poly.pdbx_strand_id
1 'polypeptide(L)'
;MDSLIFRLGLALAIGLLVGLERGWRERDAPEGSRTAGIRTFGISGLLGGVIAALADALGAVSVLVGGFTVFAAIFAFYKVREAAHDEDFSVTGVIAGLGVFALGALAVVGDYRAAAAGGAALAAVLASRGILHGLLKRLTWIELRSALILA
;
A
#
# COMPACT_ATOMS: atom_id res chain seq x y z
N MET A 1 21.93 -5.96 15.19
CA MET A 1 21.33 -6.90 14.21
C MET A 1 19.88 -7.22 14.57
N ASP A 2 19.57 -7.42 15.85
CA ASP A 2 18.20 -7.72 16.32
C ASP A 2 17.15 -6.65 15.95
N SER A 3 17.55 -5.36 15.92
CA SER A 3 16.63 -4.28 15.53
C SER A 3 16.28 -4.29 14.04
N LEU A 4 17.19 -4.73 13.16
CA LEU A 4 16.94 -4.73 11.72
C LEU A 4 16.00 -5.88 11.34
N ILE A 5 16.17 -7.06 11.94
CA ILE A 5 15.24 -8.19 11.77
C ILE A 5 13.83 -7.76 12.18
N PHE A 6 13.69 -7.09 13.32
CA PHE A 6 12.40 -6.57 13.76
C PHE A 6 11.80 -5.56 12.78
N ARG A 7 12.60 -4.60 12.29
CA ARG A 7 12.14 -3.57 11.34
C ARG A 7 11.74 -4.15 9.98
N LEU A 8 12.48 -5.13 9.47
CA LEU A 8 12.13 -5.86 8.25
C LEU A 8 10.89 -6.74 8.45
N GLY A 9 10.76 -7.37 9.62
CA GLY A 9 9.55 -8.08 10.03
C GLY A 9 8.33 -7.17 10.08
N LEU A 10 8.49 -5.95 10.60
CA LEU A 10 7.45 -4.93 10.59
C LEU A 10 7.10 -4.48 9.17
N ALA A 11 8.09 -4.24 8.31
CA ALA A 11 7.88 -3.89 6.91
C ALA A 11 7.07 -4.96 6.16
N LEU A 12 7.40 -6.24 6.40
CA LEU A 12 6.65 -7.38 5.90
C LEU A 12 5.22 -7.40 6.48
N ALA A 13 5.06 -7.19 7.78
CA ALA A 13 3.75 -7.19 8.45
C ALA A 13 2.83 -6.08 7.94
N ILE A 14 3.36 -4.88 7.69
CA ILE A 14 2.62 -3.78 7.06
C ILE A 14 2.12 -4.21 5.68
N GLY A 15 2.99 -4.80 4.86
CA GLY A 15 2.60 -5.30 3.55
C GLY A 15 1.55 -6.42 3.61
N LEU A 16 1.68 -7.36 4.55
CA LEU A 16 0.72 -8.44 4.76
C LEU A 16 -0.64 -7.92 5.23
N LEU A 17 -0.67 -6.92 6.12
CA LEU A 17 -1.90 -6.30 6.61
C LEU A 17 -2.68 -5.63 5.47
N VAL A 18 -2.00 -4.82 4.65
CA VAL A 18 -2.61 -4.17 3.47
C VAL A 18 -3.03 -5.22 2.43
N GLY A 19 -2.21 -6.25 2.25
CA GLY A 19 -2.49 -7.36 1.36
C GLY A 19 -3.67 -8.23 1.80
N LEU A 20 -3.93 -8.35 3.11
CA LEU A 20 -5.07 -9.08 3.67
C LEU A 20 -6.39 -8.42 3.30
N GLU A 21 -6.50 -7.10 3.47
CA GLU A 21 -7.67 -6.34 3.05
C GLU A 21 -7.97 -6.52 1.56
N ARG A 22 -6.93 -6.45 0.73
CA ARG A 22 -7.05 -6.65 -0.73
C ARG A 22 -7.44 -8.07 -1.09
N GLY A 23 -6.74 -9.06 -0.53
CA GLY A 23 -7.02 -10.48 -0.77
C GLY A 23 -8.40 -10.92 -0.28
N TRP A 24 -8.88 -10.35 0.83
CA TRP A 24 -10.23 -10.57 1.32
C TRP A 24 -11.28 -9.99 0.38
N ARG A 25 -11.04 -8.80 -0.18
CA ARG A 25 -11.96 -8.12 -1.09
C ARG A 25 -12.08 -8.82 -2.45
N GLU A 26 -10.98 -9.37 -2.94
CA GLU A 26 -10.91 -10.06 -4.23
C GLU A 26 -11.13 -11.59 -4.10
N ARG A 27 -11.60 -12.08 -2.93
CA ARG A 27 -11.69 -13.52 -2.65
C ARG A 27 -12.67 -14.26 -3.58
N ASP A 28 -13.74 -13.57 -3.97
CA ASP A 28 -14.84 -14.10 -4.81
C ASP A 28 -14.62 -13.75 -6.29
N ALA A 29 -13.48 -13.13 -6.63
CA ALA A 29 -13.13 -12.80 -8.00
C ALA A 29 -12.68 -14.05 -8.78
N PRO A 30 -12.95 -14.13 -10.10
CA PRO A 30 -12.58 -15.26 -10.94
C PRO A 30 -11.10 -15.64 -10.84
N GLU A 31 -10.79 -16.93 -10.95
CA GLU A 31 -9.39 -17.39 -11.00
C GLU A 31 -8.67 -16.75 -12.20
N GLY A 32 -7.63 -15.97 -11.93
CA GLY A 32 -6.89 -15.20 -12.94
C GLY A 32 -7.04 -13.68 -12.85
N SER A 33 -8.06 -13.16 -12.16
CA SER A 33 -8.26 -11.70 -11.94
C SER A 33 -7.68 -11.19 -10.61
N ARG A 34 -6.80 -11.99 -9.97
CA ARG A 34 -6.24 -11.69 -8.65
C ARG A 34 -5.09 -10.70 -8.79
N THR A 35 -5.44 -9.42 -8.70
CA THR A 35 -4.65 -8.29 -9.18
C THR A 35 -3.38 -8.02 -8.37
N ALA A 36 -3.40 -8.29 -7.06
CA ALA A 36 -2.22 -8.27 -6.17
C ALA A 36 -2.66 -8.75 -4.78
N GLY A 37 -2.39 -10.01 -4.46
CA GLY A 37 -2.81 -10.60 -3.19
C GLY A 37 -1.90 -10.26 -2.01
N ILE A 38 -2.19 -10.93 -0.88
CA ILE A 38 -1.44 -10.87 0.38
C ILE A 38 0.09 -10.94 0.17
N ARG A 39 0.52 -11.87 -0.70
CA ARG A 39 1.95 -12.11 -0.96
C ARG A 39 2.61 -10.91 -1.65
N THR A 40 1.96 -10.33 -2.66
CA THR A 40 2.53 -9.20 -3.43
C THR A 40 2.76 -8.00 -2.53
N PHE A 41 1.76 -7.60 -1.74
CA PHE A 41 1.92 -6.48 -0.82
C PHE A 41 2.91 -6.78 0.30
N GLY A 42 2.90 -8.00 0.87
CA GLY A 42 3.91 -8.43 1.85
C GLY A 42 5.33 -8.28 1.32
N ILE A 43 5.59 -8.81 0.13
CA ILE A 43 6.91 -8.74 -0.53
C ILE A 43 7.26 -7.29 -0.89
N SER A 44 6.32 -6.48 -1.35
CA SER A 44 6.56 -5.05 -1.65
C SER A 44 6.98 -4.25 -0.42
N GLY A 45 6.36 -4.51 0.75
CA GLY A 45 6.74 -3.86 2.00
C GLY A 45 8.13 -4.27 2.45
N LEU A 46 8.42 -5.57 2.41
CA LEU A 46 9.76 -6.09 2.69
C LEU A 46 10.80 -5.51 1.74
N LEU A 47 10.50 -5.44 0.43
CA LEU A 47 11.39 -4.88 -0.58
C LEU A 47 11.73 -3.42 -0.28
N GLY A 48 10.75 -2.60 0.10
CA GLY A 48 11.00 -1.22 0.52
C GLY A 48 11.95 -1.14 1.71
N GLY A 49 11.75 -1.99 2.72
CA GLY A 49 12.64 -2.09 3.88
C GLY A 49 14.06 -2.52 3.51
N VAL A 50 14.20 -3.52 2.64
CA VAL A 50 15.51 -4.00 2.16
C VAL A 50 16.24 -2.92 1.36
N ILE A 51 15.55 -2.25 0.44
CA ILE A 51 16.16 -1.17 -0.34
C ILE A 51 16.58 0.00 0.55
N ALA A 52 15.79 0.33 1.58
CA ALA A 52 16.18 1.34 2.56
C ALA A 52 17.40 0.92 3.39
N ALA A 53 17.47 -0.35 3.82
CA ALA A 53 18.65 -0.89 4.51
C ALA A 53 19.90 -0.83 3.63
N LEU A 54 19.77 -1.16 2.34
CA LEU A 54 20.87 -1.07 1.38
C LEU A 54 21.31 0.39 1.14
N ALA A 55 20.37 1.31 1.01
CA ALA A 55 20.67 2.74 0.85
C ALA A 55 21.43 3.31 2.06
N ASP A 56 21.05 2.92 3.28
CA ASP A 56 21.74 3.31 4.51
C ASP A 56 23.15 2.70 4.60
N ALA A 57 23.27 1.39 4.33
CA ALA A 57 24.56 0.69 4.35
C ALA A 57 25.56 1.22 3.30
N LEU A 58 25.07 1.70 2.16
CA LEU A 58 25.87 2.28 1.09
C LEU A 58 26.07 3.80 1.25
N GLY A 59 25.39 4.45 2.20
CA GLY A 59 25.37 5.92 2.33
C GLY A 59 24.81 6.62 1.09
N ALA A 60 23.95 5.94 0.33
CA ALA A 60 23.53 6.35 -1.01
C ALA A 60 22.00 6.43 -1.10
N VAL A 61 21.44 7.61 -0.83
CA VAL A 61 19.99 7.88 -0.93
C VAL A 61 19.45 7.61 -2.34
N SER A 62 20.30 7.72 -3.37
CA SER A 62 19.96 7.38 -4.75
C SER A 62 19.49 5.93 -4.92
N VAL A 63 19.95 5.00 -4.09
CA VAL A 63 19.50 3.59 -4.10
C VAL A 63 18.03 3.50 -3.68
N LEU A 64 17.63 4.26 -2.66
CA LEU A 64 16.23 4.29 -2.20
C LEU A 64 15.32 4.96 -3.25
N VAL A 65 15.73 6.12 -3.77
CA VAL A 65 14.98 6.83 -4.81
C VAL A 65 14.85 5.98 -6.06
N GLY A 66 15.96 5.44 -6.56
CA GLY A 66 15.97 4.58 -7.75
C GLY A 66 15.16 3.31 -7.56
N GLY A 67 15.29 2.65 -6.41
CA GLY A 67 14.50 1.47 -6.05
C GLY A 67 13.00 1.76 -6.01
N PHE A 68 12.60 2.88 -5.40
CA PHE A 68 11.21 3.31 -5.39
C PHE A 68 10.70 3.62 -6.80
N THR A 69 11.46 4.34 -7.62
CA THR A 69 11.06 4.68 -8.99
C THR A 69 10.92 3.44 -9.87
N VAL A 70 11.87 2.51 -9.81
CA VAL A 70 11.81 1.24 -10.57
C VAL A 70 10.63 0.39 -10.11
N PHE A 71 10.43 0.26 -8.79
CA PHE A 71 9.27 -0.43 -8.24
C PHE A 71 7.97 0.21 -8.72
N ALA A 72 7.85 1.54 -8.65
CA ALA A 72 6.67 2.27 -9.06
C ALA A 72 6.36 2.08 -10.55
N ALA A 73 7.38 2.16 -11.41
CA ALA A 73 7.24 1.95 -12.84
C ALA A 73 6.78 0.53 -13.18
N ILE A 74 7.42 -0.49 -12.60
CA ILE A 74 7.06 -1.90 -12.83
C ILE A 74 5.66 -2.18 -12.29
N PHE A 75 5.36 -1.76 -11.05
CA PHE A 75 4.07 -2.00 -10.43
C PHE A 75 2.93 -1.33 -11.20
N ALA A 76 3.12 -0.07 -11.62
CA ALA A 76 2.16 0.65 -12.43
C ALA A 76 1.99 -0.02 -13.81
N PHE A 77 3.07 -0.43 -14.47
CA PHE A 77 3.01 -1.09 -15.76
C PHE A 77 2.20 -2.39 -15.72
N TYR A 78 2.49 -3.26 -14.75
CA TYR A 78 1.73 -4.50 -14.57
C TYR A 78 0.26 -4.22 -14.26
N LYS A 79 -0.03 -3.25 -13.39
CA LYS A 79 -1.42 -2.86 -13.07
C LYS A 79 -2.18 -2.28 -14.26
N VAL A 80 -1.54 -1.49 -15.11
CA VAL A 80 -2.17 -0.96 -16.33
C VAL A 80 -2.48 -2.09 -17.31
N ARG A 81 -1.54 -3.02 -17.49
CA ARG A 81 -1.74 -4.18 -18.36
C ARG A 81 -2.86 -5.09 -17.88
N GLU A 82 -3.01 -5.21 -16.56
CA GLU A 82 -4.06 -6.00 -15.92
C GLU A 82 -5.42 -5.30 -15.94
N ALA A 83 -5.47 -3.98 -15.72
CA ALA A 83 -6.69 -3.19 -15.87
C ALA A 83 -7.26 -3.24 -17.30
N ALA A 84 -6.38 -3.37 -18.31
CA ALA A 84 -6.80 -3.58 -19.69
C ALA A 84 -7.39 -4.97 -19.95
N HIS A 85 -7.15 -5.94 -19.06
CA HIS A 85 -7.71 -7.29 -19.14
C HIS A 85 -9.00 -7.43 -18.33
N ASP A 86 -9.08 -6.79 -17.16
CA ASP A 86 -10.19 -6.90 -16.21
C ASP A 86 -11.25 -5.78 -16.34
N GLU A 87 -11.05 -4.81 -17.24
CA GLU A 87 -11.86 -3.58 -17.39
C GLU A 87 -12.03 -2.75 -16.08
N ASP A 88 -11.21 -3.01 -15.06
CA ASP A 88 -11.23 -2.29 -13.77
C ASP A 88 -9.96 -1.43 -13.59
N PHE A 89 -10.12 -0.11 -13.72
CA PHE A 89 -9.06 0.87 -13.55
C PHE A 89 -9.00 1.38 -12.10
N SER A 90 -8.46 0.57 -11.19
CA SER A 90 -8.29 0.98 -9.78
C SER A 90 -6.92 1.61 -9.49
N VAL A 91 -6.82 2.94 -9.61
CA VAL A 91 -5.62 3.72 -9.23
C VAL A 91 -5.24 3.50 -7.76
N THR A 92 -6.23 3.29 -6.88
CA THR A 92 -6.00 3.05 -5.45
C THR A 92 -5.13 1.81 -5.22
N GLY A 93 -5.18 0.79 -6.09
CA GLY A 93 -4.31 -0.38 -6.01
C GLY A 93 -2.84 -0.03 -6.19
N VAL A 94 -2.53 0.81 -7.16
CA VAL A 94 -1.18 1.33 -7.42
C VAL A 94 -0.69 2.14 -6.23
N ILE A 95 -1.48 3.13 -5.78
CA ILE A 95 -1.10 3.99 -4.66
C ILE A 95 -0.91 3.20 -3.36
N ALA A 96 -1.74 2.19 -3.09
CA ALA A 96 -1.53 1.30 -1.95
C ALA A 96 -0.19 0.54 -2.05
N GLY A 97 0.19 0.08 -3.24
CA GLY A 97 1.45 -0.64 -3.45
C GLY A 97 2.66 0.26 -3.19
N LEU A 98 2.61 1.49 -3.72
CA LEU A 98 3.63 2.51 -3.48
C LEU A 98 3.71 2.88 -1.99
N GLY A 99 2.56 3.03 -1.32
CA GLY A 99 2.48 3.33 0.10
C GLY A 99 3.09 2.21 0.96
N VAL A 100 2.81 0.95 0.63
CA VAL A 100 3.40 -0.21 1.32
C VAL A 100 4.91 -0.25 1.19
N PHE A 101 5.45 0.00 -0.01
CA PHE A 101 6.90 0.10 -0.20
C PHE A 101 7.48 1.23 0.65
N ALA A 102 6.89 2.43 0.58
CA ALA A 102 7.39 3.61 1.29
C ALA A 102 7.35 3.43 2.82
N LEU A 103 6.28 2.82 3.34
CA LEU A 103 6.15 2.51 4.76
C LEU A 103 7.13 1.42 5.20
N GLY A 104 7.39 0.42 4.34
CA GLY A 104 8.43 -0.57 4.58
C GLY A 104 9.82 0.04 4.67
N ALA A 105 10.13 0.99 3.79
CA ALA A 105 11.35 1.78 3.85
C ALA A 105 11.42 2.62 5.14
N LEU A 106 10.33 3.33 5.49
CA LEU A 106 10.22 4.13 6.70
C LEU A 106 10.43 3.31 7.97
N ALA A 107 9.97 2.06 8.00
CA ALA A 107 10.18 1.16 9.13
C ALA A 107 11.67 0.89 9.41
N VAL A 108 12.51 0.95 8.36
CA VAL A 108 13.95 0.65 8.45
C VAL A 108 14.79 1.88 8.73
N VAL A 109 14.62 2.96 7.97
CA VAL A 109 15.47 4.17 8.09
C VAL A 109 14.88 5.28 8.96
N GLY A 110 13.59 5.20 9.31
CA GLY A 110 12.90 6.22 10.09
C GLY A 110 12.27 5.69 11.38
N ASP A 111 11.16 6.30 11.78
CA ASP A 111 10.39 5.88 12.95
C ASP A 111 9.49 4.69 12.62
N TYR A 112 9.85 3.53 13.15
CA TYR A 112 9.10 2.29 13.00
C TYR A 112 7.68 2.38 13.60
N ARG A 113 7.44 3.23 14.61
CA ARG A 113 6.09 3.45 15.18
C ARG A 113 5.22 4.21 14.19
N ALA A 114 5.78 5.24 13.55
CA ALA A 114 5.10 5.97 12.49
C ALA A 114 4.81 5.06 11.29
N ALA A 115 5.75 4.18 10.91
CA ALA A 115 5.54 3.20 9.86
C ALA A 115 4.40 2.21 10.21
N ALA A 116 4.38 1.70 11.44
CA ALA A 116 3.32 0.81 11.91
C ALA A 116 1.94 1.50 11.91
N ALA A 117 1.86 2.71 12.47
CA ALA A 117 0.63 3.51 12.50
C ALA A 117 0.17 3.85 11.07
N GLY A 118 1.08 4.25 10.19
CA GLY A 118 0.80 4.53 8.79
C GLY A 118 0.32 3.30 8.02
N GLY A 119 0.91 2.12 8.26
CA GLY A 119 0.47 0.86 7.69
C GLY A 119 -0.94 0.46 8.13
N ALA A 120 -1.24 0.60 9.42
CA ALA A 120 -2.58 0.36 9.96
C ALA A 120 -3.60 1.37 9.41
N ALA A 121 -3.25 2.66 9.35
CA ALA A 121 -4.11 3.69 8.78
C ALA A 121 -4.39 3.45 7.29
N LEU A 122 -3.37 3.08 6.51
CA LEU A 122 -3.53 2.73 5.11
C LEU A 122 -4.49 1.54 4.94
N ALA A 123 -4.30 0.47 5.71
CA ALA A 123 -5.20 -0.67 5.70
C ALA A 123 -6.63 -0.30 6.08
N ALA A 124 -6.82 0.51 7.13
CA ALA A 124 -8.14 0.99 7.55
C ALA A 124 -8.84 1.83 6.48
N VAL A 125 -8.12 2.73 5.79
CA VAL A 125 -8.66 3.50 4.67
C VAL A 125 -9.10 2.58 3.54
N LEU A 126 -8.31 1.55 3.20
CA LEU A 126 -8.67 0.57 2.18
C LEU A 126 -9.91 -0.25 2.57
N ALA A 127 -10.00 -0.69 3.82
CA ALA A 127 -11.14 -1.43 4.36
C ALA A 127 -12.43 -0.60 4.27
N SER A 128 -12.32 0.71 4.55
CA SER A 128 -13.45 1.64 4.62
C SER A 128 -14.16 1.89 3.28
N ARG A 129 -13.59 1.48 2.13
CA ARG A 129 -14.15 1.74 0.78
C ARG A 129 -15.63 1.41 0.67
N GLY A 130 -16.07 0.26 1.22
CA GLY A 130 -17.47 -0.17 1.16
C GLY A 130 -18.41 0.74 1.97
N ILE A 131 -17.96 1.18 3.14
CA ILE A 131 -18.71 2.07 4.03
C ILE A 131 -18.81 3.46 3.41
N LEU A 132 -17.68 4.01 2.92
CA LEU A 132 -17.63 5.31 2.26
C LEU A 132 -18.52 5.38 1.01
N HIS A 133 -18.48 4.35 0.16
CA HIS A 133 -19.39 4.29 -1.00
C HIS A 133 -20.86 4.17 -0.58
N GLY A 134 -21.16 3.41 0.48
CA GLY A 134 -22.51 3.29 1.02
C GLY A 134 -23.04 4.60 1.59
N LEU A 135 -22.19 5.36 2.29
CA LEU A 135 -22.51 6.69 2.83
C LEU A 135 -22.69 7.70 1.70
N LEU A 136 -21.81 7.72 0.69
CA LEU A 136 -21.95 8.61 -0.47
C LEU A 136 -23.23 8.37 -1.27
N LYS A 137 -23.69 7.11 -1.39
CA LYS A 137 -24.99 6.80 -2.02
C LYS A 137 -26.20 7.29 -1.21
N ARG A 138 -26.02 7.55 0.09
CA ARG A 138 -27.11 7.96 1.00
C ARG A 138 -27.07 9.45 1.32
N LEU A 139 -25.91 10.10 1.21
CA LEU A 139 -25.72 11.52 1.47
C LEU A 139 -26.17 12.36 0.27
N THR A 140 -27.04 13.31 0.55
CA THR A 140 -27.43 14.33 -0.43
C THR A 140 -26.36 15.42 -0.51
N TRP A 141 -26.30 16.12 -1.65
CA TRP A 141 -25.33 17.22 -1.87
C TRP A 141 -25.39 18.31 -0.79
N ILE A 142 -26.58 18.55 -0.24
CA ILE A 142 -26.80 19.53 0.84
C ILE A 142 -26.15 19.09 2.15
N GLU A 143 -26.25 17.81 2.51
CA GLU A 143 -25.60 17.27 3.72
C GLU A 143 -24.08 17.27 3.57
N LEU A 144 -23.58 16.92 2.38
CA LEU A 144 -22.14 16.90 2.10
C LEU A 144 -21.52 18.30 2.13
N ARG A 145 -22.21 19.29 1.55
CA ARG A 145 -21.82 20.70 1.62
C ARG A 145 -21.86 21.24 3.05
N SER A 146 -22.86 20.85 3.84
CA SER A 146 -22.99 21.30 5.23
C SER A 146 -21.89 20.73 6.12
N ALA A 147 -21.53 19.45 5.95
CA ALA A 147 -20.44 18.82 6.68
C ALA A 147 -19.06 19.43 6.33
N LEU A 148 -18.83 19.81 5.08
CA LEU A 148 -17.57 20.41 4.63
C LEU A 148 -17.39 21.88 5.03
N ILE A 149 -18.48 22.65 5.12
CA ILE A 149 -18.43 24.07 5.51
C ILE A 149 -18.32 24.24 7.03
N LEU A 150 -18.79 23.26 7.80
CA LEU A 150 -18.79 23.30 9.27
C LEU A 150 -17.56 22.65 9.93
N ALA A 151 -16.68 22.02 9.14
CA ALA A 151 -15.40 21.46 9.59
C ALA A 151 -14.27 22.48 9.39
#